data_AF-A0A2M6X5B2-F1
#
_entry.id   AF-A0A2M6X5B2-F1
#
_cell.length_a   1.000
_cell.length_b   1.000
_cell.length_c   1.000
_cell.angle_alpha   90.00
_cell.angle_beta   90.00
_cell.angle_gamma   90.00
#
_symmetry.space_group_name_H-M   'P 1'
#
loop_
_entity.id
_entity.type
_entity.pdbx_description
1 polymer ?
#
loop_
_entity_poly.entity_id
_entity_poly.type
_entity_poly.pdbx_seq_one_letter_code
_entity_poly.pdbx_strand_id
1 'polypeptide(L)' 'MGAKQLATKIDSQIKDALDSFCQERGLKIGRFIEDAILDKLEEYEDVSDLKNLRKETYRPFDDILKELKKSGKV' A
#
# COMPACT_ATOMS: atom_id res chain seq x y z
N MET A 1 -20.25 -1.41 -9.95
CA MET A 1 -19.50 -2.25 -8.99
C MET A 1 -20.44 -2.61 -7.84
N GLY A 2 -20.49 -3.88 -7.42
CA GLY A 2 -21.40 -4.34 -6.37
C GLY A 2 -20.81 -4.17 -4.98
N ALA A 3 -21.62 -3.74 -4.01
CA ALA A 3 -21.21 -3.71 -2.61
C ALA A 3 -21.21 -5.12 -2.01
N LYS A 4 -20.18 -5.44 -1.22
CA LYS A 4 -20.10 -6.68 -0.44
C LYS A 4 -20.09 -6.34 1.05
N GLN A 5 -20.74 -7.17 1.86
CA GLN A 5 -20.80 -6.96 3.31
C GLN A 5 -19.54 -7.51 4.00
N LEU A 6 -18.95 -6.71 4.89
CA LEU A 6 -17.91 -7.14 5.83
C LEU A 6 -18.49 -7.08 7.24
N ALA A 7 -18.59 -8.23 7.90
CA ALA A 7 -19.04 -8.33 9.29
C ALA A 7 -17.88 -8.84 10.16
N THR A 8 -17.48 -8.05 11.15
CA THR A 8 -16.43 -8.41 12.10
C THR A 8 -16.71 -7.80 13.46
N LYS A 9 -16.12 -8.38 14.51
CA LYS A 9 -16.13 -7.80 15.85
C LYS A 9 -14.84 -7.01 16.05
N ILE A 10 -14.96 -5.81 16.61
CA ILE A 10 -13.82 -4.99 17.03
C ILE A 10 -13.98 -4.62 18.49
N ASP A 11 -12.89 -4.20 19.11
CA ASP A 11 -12.88 -3.70 20.48
C ASP A 11 -13.83 -2.49 20.63
N SER A 12 -14.53 -2.41 21.77
CA SER A 12 -15.52 -1.36 22.00
C SER A 12 -14.90 0.03 22.01
N GLN A 13 -13.70 0.19 22.59
CA GLN A 13 -13.03 1.48 22.65
C GLN A 13 -12.62 1.96 21.25
N ILE A 14 -12.23 1.03 20.37
CA ILE A 14 -11.92 1.33 18.97
C ILE A 14 -13.17 1.78 18.23
N LYS A 15 -14.31 1.12 18.44
CA LYS A 15 -15.58 1.51 17.81
C LYS A 15 -16.01 2.91 18.24
N ASP A 16 -15.93 3.22 19.52
CA ASP A 16 -16.30 4.54 20.07
C ASP A 16 -15.40 5.65 19.52
N ALA A 17 -14.09 5.38 19.40
CA ALA A 17 -13.13 6.30 18.81
C ALA A 17 -13.40 6.53 17.31
N LEU A 18 -13.70 5.46 16.56
CA LEU A 18 -14.04 5.53 15.14
C LEU A 18 -15.30 6.36 14.89
N ASP A 19 -16.33 6.16 15.71
CA ASP A 19 -17.59 6.90 15.62
C ASP A 19 -17.37 8.40 15.86
N SER A 20 -16.67 8.72 16.95
CA SER A 20 -16.38 10.12 17.31
C SER A 20 -15.56 10.81 16.22
N PHE A 21 -14.50 10.14 15.73
CA PHE A 21 -13.65 10.66 14.66
C PHE A 21 -14.42 10.93 13.36
N CYS A 22 -15.29 9.99 12.96
CA CYS A 22 -16.08 10.11 11.73
C CYS A 22 -17.16 11.18 11.87
N GLN A 23 -17.80 11.27 13.04
CA GLN A 23 -18.83 12.27 13.31
C GLN A 23 -18.27 13.69 13.28
N GLU A 24 -17.12 13.94 13.92
CA GLU A 24 -16.45 15.23 13.93
C GLU A 24 -16.07 15.73 12.52
N ARG A 25 -15.74 14.79 11.62
CA ARG A 25 -15.24 15.10 10.27
C ARG A 25 -16.29 14.94 9.17
N GLY A 26 -17.51 14.57 9.52
CA GLY A 26 -18.59 14.32 8.55
C GLY A 26 -18.29 13.14 7.61
N LEU A 27 -17.53 12.16 8.06
CA LEU A 27 -17.12 10.99 7.27
C LEU A 27 -18.10 9.83 7.44
N LYS A 28 -18.29 9.06 6.37
CA LYS A 28 -19.02 7.78 6.45
C LYS A 28 -18.07 6.69 6.93
N ILE A 29 -18.42 6.01 8.02
CA ILE A 29 -17.62 4.92 8.61
C ILE A 29 -17.24 3.86 7.57
N GLY A 30 -18.20 3.44 6.74
CA GLY A 30 -17.92 2.45 5.69
C GLY A 30 -16.84 2.90 4.71
N ARG A 31 -16.86 4.17 4.31
CA ARG A 31 -15.84 4.73 3.41
C ARG A 31 -14.48 4.83 4.10
N PHE A 32 -14.46 5.29 5.35
CA PHE A 32 -13.24 5.35 6.15
C PHE A 32 -12.59 3.97 6.30
N ILE A 33 -13.40 2.92 6.56
CA ILE A 33 -12.90 1.55 6.68
C ILE A 33 -12.38 1.04 5.33
N GLU A 34 -13.09 1.31 4.23
CA GLU A 34 -12.61 0.92 2.88
C GLU A 34 -11.24 1.54 2.57
N ASP A 35 -11.09 2.85 2.79
CA ASP A 35 -9.83 3.56 2.55
C ASP A 35 -8.73 3.01 3.46
N ALA A 36 -8.98 2.83 4.76
CA ALA A 36 -8.00 2.28 5.70
C ALA A 36 -7.59 0.82 5.39
N ILE A 37 -8.51 -0.01 4.87
CA ILE A 37 -8.19 -1.38 4.43
C ILE A 37 -7.29 -1.33 3.20
N LEU A 38 -7.62 -0.47 2.22
CA LEU A 38 -6.83 -0.32 1.01
C LEU A 38 -5.42 0.14 1.33
N ASP A 39 -5.28 1.22 2.11
CA ASP A 39 -3.98 1.75 2.55
C ASP A 39 -3.14 0.65 3.22
N LYS A 40 -3.78 -0.17 4.07
CA LYS A 40 -3.06 -1.22 4.77
C LYS A 40 -2.63 -2.37 3.86
N LEU A 41 -3.42 -2.71 2.84
CA LEU A 41 -3.04 -3.71 1.85
C LEU A 41 -1.85 -3.24 1.01
N GLU A 42 -1.88 -1.98 0.56
CA GLU A 42 -0.78 -1.37 -0.20
C GLU A 42 0.54 -1.39 0.60
N GLU A 43 0.50 -1.05 1.89
CA GLU A 43 1.69 -1.15 2.76
C GLU A 43 2.29 -2.57 2.81
N TYR A 44 1.46 -3.62 2.80
CA TYR A 44 1.95 -5.00 2.81
C TYR A 44 2.49 -5.44 1.45
N GLU A 45 1.92 -4.95 0.36
CA GLU A 45 2.42 -5.18 -1.00
C GLU A 45 3.80 -4.53 -1.17
N ASP A 46 3.98 -3.28 -0.76
CA ASP A 46 5.27 -2.57 -0.80
C ASP A 46 6.39 -3.35 -0.08
N VAL A 47 6.10 -3.87 1.12
CA VAL A 47 7.05 -4.69 1.89
C VAL A 47 7.39 -5.99 1.14
N SER A 48 6.43 -6.55 0.44
CA SER A 48 6.62 -7.77 -0.36
C SER A 48 7.47 -7.50 -1.59
N ASP A 49 7.23 -6.38 -2.26
CA ASP A 49 8.01 -5.94 -3.42
C ASP A 49 9.45 -5.63 -3.06
N LEU A 50 9.70 -4.98 -1.91
CA LEU A 50 11.06 -4.80 -1.39
C LEU A 50 11.80 -6.13 -1.17
N LYS A 51 11.10 -7.18 -0.74
CA LYS A 51 11.70 -8.53 -0.60
C LYS A 51 12.02 -9.15 -1.96
N ASN A 52 11.22 -8.86 -2.97
CA ASN A 52 11.45 -9.34 -4.34
C ASN A 52 12.62 -8.60 -5.00
N LEU A 53 12.65 -7.27 -4.90
CA LEU A 53 13.75 -6.42 -5.38
C LEU A 53 15.11 -6.84 -4.78
N ARG A 54 15.15 -7.18 -3.48
CA ARG A 54 16.37 -7.68 -2.83
C ARG A 54 16.86 -9.03 -3.36
N LYS A 55 16.00 -9.81 -4.03
CA LYS A 55 16.35 -11.09 -4.64
C LYS A 55 16.70 -10.96 -6.11
N GLU A 56 16.49 -9.78 -6.72
CA GLU A 56 16.88 -9.56 -8.10
C GLU A 56 18.39 -9.64 -8.24
N THR A 57 18.83 -10.27 -9.33
CA THR A 57 20.23 -10.29 -9.69
C THR A 57 20.64 -8.92 -10.19
N TYR A 58 21.73 -8.40 -9.65
CA TYR A 58 22.30 -7.15 -10.13
C TYR A 58 23.11 -7.40 -11.40
N ARG A 59 23.09 -6.42 -12.32
CA ARG A 59 23.96 -6.39 -13.50
C ARG A 59 24.95 -5.23 -13.37
N PRO A 60 26.23 -5.43 -13.74
CA PRO A 60 27.19 -4.33 -13.78
C PRO A 60 26.74 -3.21 -14.72
N PHE A 61 26.93 -1.97 -14.31
CA PHE A 61 26.52 -0.80 -15.09
C PHE A 61 27.19 -0.74 -16.47
N ASP A 62 28.47 -1.15 -16.56
CA ASP A 62 29.21 -1.21 -17.82
C ASP A 62 28.59 -2.15 -18.84
N ASP A 63 27.98 -3.26 -18.40
CA ASP A 63 27.33 -4.21 -19.29
C ASP A 63 26.04 -3.62 -19.87
N ILE A 64 25.32 -2.83 -19.08
CA ILE A 64 24.13 -2.08 -19.53
C ILE A 64 24.53 -0.97 -20.53
N LEU A 65 25.62 -0.25 -20.28
CA LEU A 65 26.11 0.80 -21.19
C LEU A 65 26.51 0.23 -22.56
N LYS A 66 27.17 -0.92 -22.58
CA LYS A 66 27.53 -1.65 -23.80
C LYS A 66 26.27 -2.08 -24.57
N GLU A 67 25.27 -2.63 -23.88
CA GLU A 67 23.98 -3.05 -24.47
C GLU A 67 23.26 -1.86 -25.13
N LEU A 68 23.22 -0.72 -24.44
CA LEU A 68 22.57 0.50 -24.92
C LEU A 68 23.36 1.25 -26.01
N LYS A 69 24.52 0.74 -26.43
CA LYS A 69 25.47 1.39 -27.37
C LYS A 69 25.80 2.83 -27.00
N LYS A 70 25.74 3.17 -25.70
CA LYS A 70 26.11 4.48 -25.19
C LYS A 70 27.53 4.41 -24.64
N SER A 71 28.44 5.21 -25.19
CA SER A 71 29.75 5.43 -24.59
C SER A 71 29.62 6.57 -23.58
N GLY A 72 29.93 6.29 -22.31
CA GLY A 72 29.81 7.26 -21.23
C GLY A 72 30.78 8.44 -21.41
N LYS A 73 30.22 9.63 -21.63
CA LYS A 73 30.58 10.83 -20.88
C LYS A 73 29.28 11.37 -20.30
N VAL A 74 29.15 11.32 -18.97
CA VAL A 74 28.20 12.16 -18.24
C VAL A 74 28.91 13.47 -17.95
#